data_AF-A0A9Q3HK15-F1
#
_entry.id   AF-A0A9Q3HK15-F1
#
_cell.length_a   1.000
_cell.length_b   1.000
_cell.length_c   1.000
_cell.angle_alpha   90.00
_cell.angle_beta   90.00
_cell.angle_gamma   90.00
#
_symmetry.space_group_name_H-M   'P 1'
#
loop_
_entity.id
_entity.type
_entity.pdbx_description
1 polymer ?
#
loop_
_entity_poly.entity_id
_entity_poly.type
_entity_poly.pdbx_seq_one_letter_code
_entity_poly.pdbx_strand_id
1 'polypeptide(L)'
;MRREDEGIEKTEEGNGNSSHQRIQEVPPIQFDSIYTCVPKPLPINFYDPEWYNSCTAGKKTISANTFNVDFLPDASISSKGNQHPDDKLDDRCFREKYWDQLIEPYNISHEIHPDEKDVESESNTSAELGRTSSEED
;
A
#
# COMPACT_ATOMS: atom_id res chain seq x y z
N MET A 1 -7.58 46.40 -46.75
CA MET A 1 -7.55 46.91 -45.37
C MET A 1 -8.89 46.62 -44.72
N ARG A 2 -8.93 45.74 -43.72
CA ARG A 2 -10.08 45.53 -42.84
C ARG A 2 -9.64 45.97 -41.44
N ARG A 3 -10.38 46.88 -40.81
CA ARG A 3 -10.10 47.38 -39.46
C ARG A 3 -10.51 46.30 -38.47
N GLU A 4 -9.55 45.79 -37.73
CA GLU A 4 -9.73 45.09 -36.46
C GLU A 4 -9.67 46.21 -35.43
N ASP A 5 -10.76 46.52 -34.71
CA ASP A 5 -10.77 47.30 -33.44
C ASP A 5 -12.21 47.72 -33.07
N GLU A 6 -13.00 46.78 -32.56
CA GLU A 6 -14.20 47.02 -31.72
C GLU A 6 -14.29 45.78 -30.80
N GLY A 7 -14.37 45.80 -29.48
CA GLY A 7 -14.32 46.79 -28.42
C GLY A 7 -14.30 45.96 -27.12
N ILE A 8 -13.23 46.06 -26.33
CA ILE A 8 -13.12 45.29 -25.07
C ILE A 8 -13.77 46.14 -23.98
N GLU A 9 -15.05 45.87 -23.67
CA GLU A 9 -15.72 46.48 -22.52
C GLU A 9 -15.03 46.02 -21.24
N LYS A 10 -14.56 46.98 -20.45
CA LYS A 10 -13.95 46.75 -19.14
C LYS A 10 -15.06 46.43 -18.14
N THR A 11 -15.25 45.17 -17.80
CA THR A 11 -16.02 44.80 -16.61
C THR A 11 -15.15 44.87 -15.36
N GLU A 12 -15.77 45.43 -14.33
CA GLU A 12 -15.21 46.05 -13.14
C GLU A 12 -14.54 45.05 -12.18
N GLU A 13 -13.58 45.56 -11.42
CA GLU A 13 -12.71 44.84 -10.50
C GLU A 13 -13.50 44.12 -9.40
N GLY A 14 -13.59 42.79 -9.50
CA GLY A 14 -14.10 41.93 -8.43
C GLY A 14 -13.09 41.79 -7.30
N ASN A 15 -13.22 42.62 -6.27
CA ASN A 15 -12.59 42.38 -4.97
C ASN A 15 -13.20 41.14 -4.32
N GLY A 16 -12.52 40.01 -4.42
CA GLY A 16 -12.88 38.78 -3.74
C GLY A 16 -11.61 38.07 -3.31
N ASN A 17 -11.46 37.83 -2.02
CA ASN A 17 -10.45 36.93 -1.48
C ASN A 17 -10.70 35.54 -2.06
N SER A 18 -10.11 35.28 -3.23
CA SER A 18 -10.22 34.02 -3.94
C SER A 18 -9.40 33.00 -3.18
N SER A 19 -10.03 32.28 -2.25
CA SER A 19 -9.51 30.99 -1.84
C SER A 19 -9.47 30.14 -3.11
N HIS A 20 -8.28 29.93 -3.65
CA HIS A 20 -8.03 28.98 -4.73
C HIS A 20 -8.25 27.56 -4.18
N GLN A 21 -9.46 27.24 -3.75
CA GLN A 21 -9.86 25.88 -3.53
C GLN A 21 -10.02 25.26 -4.89
N ARG A 22 -9.03 24.44 -5.26
CA ARG A 22 -9.12 23.59 -6.43
C ARG A 22 -10.30 22.64 -6.20
N ILE A 23 -11.38 22.85 -6.95
CA ILE A 23 -12.49 21.90 -7.00
C ILE A 23 -11.88 20.59 -7.52
N GLN A 24 -11.87 19.55 -6.69
CA GLN A 24 -11.49 18.22 -7.14
C GLN A 24 -12.68 17.63 -7.90
N GLU A 25 -12.62 17.67 -9.22
CA GLU A 25 -13.58 16.95 -10.05
C GLU A 25 -13.25 15.45 -10.02
N VAL A 26 -14.23 14.64 -9.61
CA VAL A 26 -14.13 13.18 -9.73
C VAL A 26 -14.16 12.85 -11.22
N PRO A 27 -13.25 12.00 -11.74
CA PRO A 27 -13.25 11.63 -13.14
C PRO A 27 -14.63 11.08 -13.56
N PRO A 28 -15.18 11.53 -14.69
CA PRO A 28 -16.53 11.17 -15.13
C PRO A 28 -16.66 9.70 -15.55
N ILE A 29 -15.54 9.03 -15.82
CA ILE A 29 -15.47 7.63 -16.22
C ILE A 29 -14.66 6.89 -15.17
N GLN A 30 -15.28 5.89 -14.55
CA GLN A 30 -14.60 4.97 -13.66
C GLN A 30 -13.89 3.91 -14.51
N PHE A 31 -12.61 3.68 -14.23
CA PHE A 31 -11.85 2.60 -14.84
C PHE A 31 -11.78 1.45 -13.85
N ASP A 32 -11.96 0.23 -14.36
CA ASP A 32 -11.68 -0.96 -13.58
C ASP A 32 -10.21 -1.00 -13.20
N SER A 33 -9.94 -1.46 -11.98
CA SER A 33 -8.57 -1.68 -11.52
C SER A 33 -7.89 -2.71 -12.42
N ILE A 34 -6.71 -2.36 -12.94
CA ILE A 34 -5.83 -3.31 -13.65
C ILE A 34 -5.23 -4.36 -12.70
N TYR A 35 -5.30 -4.14 -11.38
CA TYR A 35 -4.81 -5.08 -10.38
C TYR A 35 -5.87 -6.15 -10.14
N THR A 36 -5.52 -7.38 -10.46
CA THR A 36 -6.38 -8.57 -10.35
C THR A 36 -6.36 -9.22 -8.97
N CYS A 37 -5.38 -8.87 -8.13
CA CYS A 37 -5.19 -9.42 -6.80
C CYS A 37 -5.22 -8.32 -5.74
N VAL A 38 -5.63 -8.69 -4.53
CA VAL A 38 -5.54 -7.83 -3.35
C VAL A 38 -4.06 -7.54 -3.07
N PRO A 39 -3.68 -6.29 -2.77
CA PRO A 39 -2.32 -5.99 -2.36
C PRO A 39 -1.92 -6.81 -1.14
N LYS A 40 -0.63 -7.15 -1.04
CA LYS A 40 -0.10 -7.88 0.11
C LYS A 40 -0.32 -7.07 1.40
N PRO A 41 -0.70 -7.72 2.52
CA PRO A 41 -0.86 -7.03 3.78
C PRO A 41 0.47 -6.45 4.25
N LEU A 42 0.42 -5.23 4.77
CA LEU A 42 1.61 -4.55 5.30
C LEU A 42 1.94 -5.06 6.70
N PRO A 43 3.22 -4.99 7.12
CA PRO A 43 3.63 -5.29 8.49
C PRO A 43 2.78 -4.58 9.54
N ILE A 44 2.57 -5.24 10.69
CA ILE A 44 1.70 -4.72 11.76
C ILE A 44 2.11 -3.31 12.23
N ASN A 45 3.42 -3.06 12.29
CA ASN A 45 3.98 -1.81 12.77
C ASN A 45 3.87 -0.64 11.77
N PHE A 46 3.22 -0.85 10.62
CA PHE A 46 2.83 0.22 9.71
C PHE A 46 1.58 0.96 10.19
N TYR A 47 0.77 0.32 11.03
CA TYR A 47 -0.51 0.84 11.48
C TYR A 47 -0.39 1.55 12.82
N ASP A 48 -1.31 2.48 13.10
CA ASP A 48 -1.45 3.04 14.45
C ASP A 48 -2.05 1.96 15.38
N PRO A 49 -1.46 1.69 16.56
CA PRO A 49 -2.01 0.73 17.51
C PRO A 49 -3.46 1.02 17.93
N GLU A 50 -3.85 2.29 18.12
CA GLU A 50 -5.22 2.65 18.50
C GLU A 50 -6.20 2.30 17.37
N TRP A 51 -5.82 2.65 16.14
CA TRP A 51 -6.60 2.34 14.95
C TRP A 51 -6.73 0.84 14.75
N TYR A 52 -5.62 0.10 14.85
CA TYR A 52 -5.61 -1.35 14.70
C TYR A 52 -6.52 -1.99 15.73
N ASN A 53 -6.35 -1.63 17.00
CA ASN A 53 -7.12 -2.22 18.11
C ASN A 53 -8.63 -1.97 17.97
N SER A 54 -9.04 -0.83 17.43
CA SER A 54 -10.44 -0.50 17.16
C SER A 54 -11.08 -1.30 16.02
N CYS A 55 -10.28 -1.93 15.14
CA CYS A 55 -10.78 -2.67 14.00
C CYS A 55 -11.44 -4.01 14.37
N THR A 56 -12.45 -4.41 13.60
CA THR A 56 -13.03 -5.76 13.67
C THR A 56 -11.99 -6.81 13.24
N ALA A 57 -12.04 -8.01 13.82
CA ALA A 57 -11.09 -9.10 13.54
C ALA A 57 -10.91 -9.38 12.04
N GLY A 58 -12.00 -9.43 11.26
CA GLY A 58 -11.90 -9.66 9.81
C GLY A 58 -11.13 -8.55 9.06
N LYS A 59 -11.23 -7.28 9.51
CA LYS A 59 -10.44 -6.19 8.92
C LYS A 59 -8.97 -6.35 9.29
N LYS A 60 -8.66 -6.69 10.53
CA LYS A 60 -7.29 -6.88 11.03
C LYS A 60 -6.53 -7.92 10.19
N THR A 61 -7.14 -9.08 9.98
CA THR A 61 -6.57 -10.17 9.17
C THR A 61 -6.35 -9.79 7.70
N ILE A 62 -7.22 -8.95 7.12
CA ILE A 62 -7.08 -8.50 5.73
C ILE A 62 -6.02 -7.40 5.61
N SER A 63 -5.94 -6.50 6.60
CA SER A 63 -5.10 -5.31 6.51
C SER A 63 -3.64 -5.56 6.85
N ALA A 64 -3.37 -6.34 7.91
CA ALA A 64 -2.05 -6.40 8.51
C ALA A 64 -1.45 -7.80 8.46
N ASN A 65 -0.15 -7.86 8.21
CA ASN A 65 0.68 -9.02 8.42
C ASN A 65 1.25 -8.94 9.83
N THR A 66 0.65 -9.72 10.70
CA THR A 66 0.94 -9.82 12.13
C THR A 66 2.09 -10.76 12.45
N PHE A 67 2.77 -11.30 11.43
CA PHE A 67 3.98 -12.12 11.56
C PHE A 67 5.26 -11.36 11.17
N ASN A 68 5.15 -10.14 10.64
CA ASN A 68 6.30 -9.35 10.21
C ASN A 68 6.27 -7.91 10.74
N VAL A 69 7.47 -7.34 10.88
CA VAL A 69 7.74 -6.03 11.46
C VAL A 69 8.95 -5.44 10.72
N ASP A 70 8.80 -4.24 10.14
CA ASP A 70 9.81 -3.66 9.21
C ASP A 70 10.48 -2.37 9.72
N PHE A 71 10.04 -1.84 10.86
CA PHE A 71 10.49 -0.54 11.40
C PHE A 71 11.08 -0.73 12.77
N LEU A 72 12.07 0.10 13.07
CA LEU A 72 12.62 0.21 14.41
C LEU A 72 11.56 0.76 15.38
N PRO A 73 11.64 0.38 16.67
CA PRO A 73 10.73 0.89 17.71
C PRO A 73 10.76 2.41 17.87
N ASP A 74 11.88 3.05 17.48
CA ASP A 74 11.95 4.50 17.34
C ASP A 74 11.99 4.88 15.85
N ALA A 75 10.84 5.35 15.35
CA ALA A 75 10.69 5.82 13.98
C ALA A 75 11.63 6.98 13.63
N SER A 76 12.04 7.78 14.63
CA SER A 76 12.99 8.88 14.42
C SER A 76 14.38 8.39 14.05
N ILE A 77 14.71 7.13 14.35
CA ILE A 77 15.98 6.50 14.01
C ILE A 77 15.90 5.89 12.60
N SER A 78 14.76 5.27 12.26
CA SER A 78 14.55 4.63 10.96
C SER A 78 14.58 5.63 9.78
N SER A 79 14.08 6.86 9.96
CA SER A 79 14.02 7.86 8.88
C SER A 79 15.27 8.76 8.76
N LYS A 80 16.31 8.56 9.59
CA LYS A 80 17.53 9.37 9.51
C LYS A 80 18.42 8.89 8.37
N GLY A 81 19.11 9.81 7.70
CA GLY A 81 20.06 9.47 6.62
C GLY A 81 21.26 8.62 7.08
N ASN A 82 21.42 8.40 8.38
CA ASN A 82 22.39 7.47 8.94
C ASN A 82 21.70 6.13 9.18
N GLN A 83 22.08 5.10 8.42
CA GLN A 83 21.59 3.73 8.61
C GLN A 83 21.91 3.26 10.03
N HIS A 84 20.90 2.71 10.70
CA HIS A 84 21.08 2.02 11.96
C HIS A 84 21.87 0.72 11.70
N PRO A 85 22.75 0.27 12.61
CA PRO A 85 23.47 -0.99 12.43
C PRO A 85 22.54 -2.18 12.22
N ASP A 86 21.36 -2.14 12.83
CA ASP A 86 20.37 -3.20 12.73
C ASP A 86 19.55 -3.19 11.43
N ASP A 87 19.64 -2.13 10.60
CA ASP A 87 19.01 -2.09 9.27
C ASP A 87 19.67 -3.09 8.29
N LYS A 88 20.86 -3.61 8.65
CA LYS A 88 21.60 -4.61 7.87
C LYS A 88 21.33 -6.04 8.35
N LEU A 89 20.52 -6.21 9.39
CA LEU A 89 20.12 -7.53 9.84
C LEU A 89 19.21 -8.18 8.80
N ASP A 90 19.26 -9.50 8.74
CA ASP A 90 18.26 -10.28 8.03
C ASP A 90 16.89 -10.08 8.69
N ASP A 91 15.81 -10.09 7.89
CA ASP A 91 14.44 -9.82 8.34
C ASP A 91 14.05 -10.71 9.52
N ARG A 92 14.54 -11.96 9.53
CA ARG A 92 14.32 -12.90 10.64
C ARG A 92 14.97 -12.41 11.94
N CYS A 93 16.25 -12.04 11.91
CA CYS A 93 16.97 -11.57 13.08
C CYS A 93 16.43 -10.23 13.58
N PHE A 94 16.04 -9.35 12.65
CA PHE A 94 15.39 -8.08 12.96
C PHE A 94 14.07 -8.32 13.69
N ARG A 95 13.22 -9.19 13.13
CA ARG A 95 11.95 -9.57 13.75
C ARG A 95 12.17 -10.11 15.14
N GLU A 96 12.99 -11.15 15.31
CA GLU A 96 13.26 -11.78 16.62
C GLU A 96 13.76 -10.78 17.68
N LYS A 97 14.48 -9.73 17.28
CA LYS A 97 15.01 -8.71 18.19
C LYS A 97 13.96 -7.69 18.65
N TYR A 98 13.07 -7.28 17.76
CA TYR A 98 12.14 -6.16 18.02
C TYR A 98 10.67 -6.58 18.18
N TRP A 99 10.35 -7.85 17.95
CA TRP A 99 8.99 -8.40 17.99
C TRP A 99 8.25 -8.02 19.26
N ASP A 100 8.80 -8.44 20.40
CA ASP A 100 8.13 -8.34 21.70
C ASP A 100 7.86 -6.88 22.07
N GLN A 101 8.80 -5.99 21.76
CA GLN A 101 8.67 -4.56 22.04
C GLN A 101 7.62 -3.88 21.14
N LEU A 102 7.56 -4.26 19.86
CA LEU A 102 6.69 -3.60 18.89
C LEU A 102 5.25 -4.10 18.95
N ILE A 103 5.03 -5.30 19.48
CA ILE A 103 3.70 -5.92 19.56
C ILE A 103 2.95 -5.60 20.83
N GLU A 104 3.65 -5.23 21.90
CA GLU A 104 3.05 -4.82 23.18
C GLU A 104 1.80 -3.91 23.04
N PRO A 105 1.77 -2.87 22.17
CA PRO A 105 0.59 -2.02 22.05
C PRO A 105 -0.55 -2.60 21.19
N TYR A 106 -0.34 -3.72 20.48
CA TYR A 106 -1.32 -4.30 19.58
C TYR A 106 -2.05 -5.50 20.20
N ASN A 107 -3.37 -5.55 20.03
CA ASN A 107 -4.18 -6.69 20.44
C ASN A 107 -4.25 -7.75 19.34
N ILE A 108 -3.31 -8.69 19.39
CA ILE A 108 -3.15 -9.82 18.44
C ILE A 108 -3.96 -11.06 18.88
N SER A 109 -4.75 -10.98 19.95
CA SER A 109 -5.51 -12.14 20.51
C SER A 109 -6.49 -12.81 19.54
N HIS A 110 -6.75 -12.22 18.37
CA HIS A 110 -7.67 -12.72 17.36
C HIS A 110 -7.01 -13.71 16.38
N GLU A 111 -5.69 -13.85 16.40
CA GLU A 111 -4.99 -14.82 15.58
C GLU A 111 -5.07 -16.21 16.16
N ILE A 112 -5.72 -17.09 15.40
CA ILE A 112 -5.66 -18.53 15.59
C ILE A 112 -4.43 -18.98 14.82
N HIS A 113 -3.36 -19.35 15.52
CA HIS A 113 -2.15 -19.89 14.90
C HIS A 113 -2.53 -21.13 14.07
N PRO A 114 -2.49 -21.09 12.72
CA PRO A 114 -2.52 -22.33 11.98
C PRO A 114 -1.17 -23.00 12.24
N ASP A 115 -1.19 -24.19 12.81
CA ASP A 115 -0.01 -25.02 12.98
C ASP A 115 0.72 -25.14 11.63
N GLU A 116 2.04 -25.05 11.68
CA GLU A 116 2.99 -24.97 10.56
C GLU A 116 2.69 -25.96 9.41
N LYS A 117 2.00 -25.50 8.36
CA LYS A 117 1.99 -26.17 7.03
C LYS A 117 2.01 -25.12 5.93
N ASP A 118 3.24 -24.71 5.65
CA ASP A 118 3.73 -24.17 4.40
C ASP A 118 3.02 -24.80 3.18
N VAL A 119 2.31 -23.97 2.42
CA VAL A 119 2.03 -24.23 1.00
C VAL A 119 2.58 -23.05 0.22
N GLU A 120 3.89 -23.12 0.01
CA GLU A 120 4.63 -22.47 -1.05
C GLU A 120 3.77 -22.38 -2.33
N SER A 121 3.30 -21.17 -2.62
CA SER A 121 2.60 -20.88 -3.86
C SER A 121 3.66 -20.72 -4.96
N GLU A 122 4.07 -21.85 -5.51
CA GLU A 122 4.90 -21.93 -6.72
C GLU A 122 4.14 -21.30 -7.89
N SER A 123 4.43 -20.01 -8.12
CA SER A 123 4.18 -19.34 -9.39
C SER A 123 5.28 -19.78 -10.35
N ASN A 124 4.95 -20.67 -11.29
CA ASN A 124 5.74 -20.81 -12.51
C ASN A 124 4.89 -20.52 -13.74
N THR A 125 5.41 -19.59 -14.52
CA THR A 125 4.86 -18.91 -15.66
C THR A 125 5.27 -19.60 -16.97
N SER A 126 4.34 -19.59 -17.93
CA SER A 126 4.57 -19.46 -19.38
C SER A 126 5.27 -20.56 -20.20
N ALA A 127 4.44 -21.15 -21.08
CA ALA A 127 4.65 -21.46 -22.52
C ALA A 127 5.76 -22.43 -22.98
N GLU A 128 5.34 -23.46 -23.73
CA GLU A 128 6.06 -23.95 -24.92
C GLU A 128 5.07 -24.69 -25.85
N LEU A 129 5.07 -24.29 -27.13
CA LEU A 129 4.28 -24.85 -28.22
C LEU A 129 4.90 -26.17 -28.70
N GLY A 130 4.11 -27.24 -28.79
CA GLY A 130 4.55 -28.51 -29.36
C GLY A 130 3.49 -29.16 -30.23
N ARG A 131 3.50 -28.83 -31.53
CA ARG A 131 2.79 -29.57 -32.58
C ARG A 131 3.28 -31.02 -32.61
N THR A 132 2.36 -31.98 -32.72
CA THR A 132 2.63 -33.23 -33.45
C THR A 132 1.49 -33.48 -34.41
N SER A 133 1.68 -33.06 -35.67
CA SER A 133 1.06 -33.71 -36.82
C SER A 133 1.55 -35.16 -36.90
N SER A 134 0.69 -36.01 -37.45
CA SER A 134 0.92 -37.28 -38.19
C SER A 134 0.07 -38.38 -37.57
N GLU A 135 -0.64 -39.24 -38.29
CA GLU A 135 -1.12 -39.36 -39.68
C GLU A 135 -1.99 -40.64 -39.59
N GLU A 136 -3.09 -40.69 -40.33
CA GLU A 136 -3.97 -41.85 -40.42
C GLU A 136 -3.29 -43.01 -41.17
N ASP A 137 -3.48 -44.25 -40.69
CA ASP A 137 -3.73 -45.45 -41.52
C ASP A 137 -4.24 -46.62 -40.63
#